data_AF-A0AAW0A9C9-F1
#
_entry.id   AF-A0AAW0A9C9-F1
#
_cell.length_a   1.000
_cell.length_b   1.000
_cell.length_c   1.000
_cell.angle_alpha   90.00
_cell.angle_beta   90.00
_cell.angle_gamma   90.00
#
_symmetry.space_group_name_H-M   'P 1'
#
loop_
_entity.id
_entity.type
_entity.pdbx_description
1 polymer ?
#
loop_
_entity_poly.entity_id
_entity_poly.type
_entity_poly.pdbx_seq_one_letter_code
_entity_poly.pdbx_strand_id
1 'polypeptide(L)'
;MTMREMCHAVKHGHSERVQRMLKFWTPIFYAGGSYNYANELMELLHNLIHDWPPETAEVLRAGMFMNTQGKRTTFKDTDFRVEQFNKVIKGHCHSVNVRPGLLEKITPAIGHVQELTEKMFEELGVFDEDQRHHDVSQRKDVVLLLEHLI
;
A
#
# COMPACT_ATOMS: atom_id res chain seq x y z
N MET A 1 16.87 7.82 11.82
CA MET A 1 16.63 6.56 12.57
C MET A 1 15.18 6.06 12.44
N THR A 2 14.17 6.92 12.58
CA THR A 2 12.74 6.55 12.55
C THR A 2 12.27 5.92 11.24
N MET A 3 12.73 6.39 10.08
CA MET A 3 12.39 5.81 8.77
C MET A 3 12.88 4.37 8.58
N ARG A 4 14.13 4.09 8.98
CA ARG A 4 14.68 2.71 8.91
C ARG A 4 13.90 1.75 9.78
N GLU A 5 13.51 2.21 10.98
CA GLU A 5 12.70 1.44 11.92
C GLU A 5 11.31 1.14 11.34
N MET A 6 10.65 2.14 10.75
CA MET A 6 9.36 1.97 10.07
C MET A 6 9.47 0.94 8.94
N CYS A 7 10.42 1.11 8.02
CA CYS A 7 10.63 0.17 6.91
C CYS A 7 10.90 -1.26 7.40
N HIS A 8 11.68 -1.40 8.47
CA HIS A 8 11.95 -2.70 9.07
C HIS A 8 10.68 -3.30 9.68
N ALA A 9 9.91 -2.53 10.44
CA ALA A 9 8.68 -2.98 11.08
C ALA A 9 7.65 -3.45 10.04
N VAL A 10 7.45 -2.68 8.97
CA VAL A 10 6.57 -3.03 7.85
C VAL A 10 7.02 -4.34 7.20
N LYS A 11 8.29 -4.47 6.81
CA LYS A 11 8.81 -5.68 6.14
C LYS A 11 8.60 -6.97 6.94
N HIS A 12 8.56 -6.86 8.27
CA HIS A 12 8.40 -8.01 9.15
C HIS A 12 6.97 -8.15 9.72
N GLY A 13 6.05 -7.24 9.38
CA GLY A 13 4.67 -7.28 9.87
C GLY A 13 4.50 -6.89 11.34
N HIS A 14 5.40 -6.08 11.93
CA HIS A 14 5.32 -5.69 13.34
C HIS A 14 4.44 -4.43 13.53
N SER A 15 3.12 -4.60 13.55
CA SER A 15 2.13 -3.51 13.72
C SER A 15 2.32 -2.70 15.00
N GLU A 16 2.64 -3.34 16.12
CA GLU A 16 2.94 -2.66 17.39
C GLU A 16 4.14 -1.70 17.29
N ARG A 17 5.17 -2.07 16.50
CA ARG A 17 6.33 -1.19 16.27
C ARG A 17 5.94 -0.01 15.42
N VAL A 18 5.14 -0.24 14.38
CA VAL A 18 4.58 0.83 13.54
C VAL A 18 3.72 1.79 14.38
N GLN A 19 2.82 1.28 15.20
CA GLN A 19 2.00 2.12 16.09
C GLN A 19 2.86 3.00 17.00
N ARG A 20 3.96 2.47 17.57
CA ARG A 20 4.92 3.29 18.34
C ARG A 20 5.57 4.36 17.47
N MET A 21 5.94 4.05 16.24
CA MET A 21 6.48 5.03 15.30
C MET A 21 5.49 6.14 14.98
N LEU A 22 4.21 5.80 14.77
CA LEU A 22 3.15 6.77 14.51
C LEU A 22 3.03 7.79 15.65
N LYS A 23 3.13 7.38 16.92
CA LYS A 23 3.15 8.31 18.07
C LYS A 23 4.26 9.36 17.98
N PHE A 24 5.44 8.99 17.46
CA PHE A 24 6.53 9.95 17.26
C PHE A 24 6.33 10.82 16.03
N TRP A 25 5.66 10.31 14.99
CA TRP A 25 5.44 11.02 13.74
C TRP A 25 4.28 12.01 13.79
N THR A 26 3.23 11.74 14.58
CA THR A 26 2.11 12.66 14.77
C THR A 26 2.55 14.10 15.09
N PRO A 27 3.39 14.37 16.11
CA PRO A 27 3.85 15.74 16.38
C PRO A 27 4.77 16.29 15.28
N ILE A 28 5.51 15.43 14.56
CA ILE A 28 6.36 15.86 13.44
C ILE A 28 5.49 16.35 12.27
N PHE A 29 4.44 15.60 11.91
CA PHE A 29 3.49 16.02 10.87
C PHE A 29 2.78 17.31 11.25
N TYR A 30 2.37 17.42 12.52
CA TYR A 30 1.73 18.64 13.02
C TYR A 30 2.68 19.84 12.92
N ALA A 31 3.91 19.72 13.43
CA ALA A 31 4.91 20.79 13.37
C ALA A 31 5.31 21.15 11.92
N GLY A 32 5.28 20.18 11.01
CA GLY A 32 5.53 20.37 9.59
C GLY A 32 4.33 20.96 8.80
N GLY A 33 3.24 21.35 9.46
CA GLY A 33 2.06 21.92 8.81
C GLY A 33 1.17 20.90 8.08
N SER A 34 1.45 19.61 8.23
CA SER A 34 0.67 18.51 7.66
C SER A 34 -0.49 18.13 8.58
N TYR A 35 -1.37 19.09 8.87
CA TYR A 35 -2.40 18.95 9.90
C TYR A 35 -3.42 17.83 9.64
N ASN A 36 -3.81 17.62 8.38
CA ASN A 36 -4.72 16.53 8.02
C ASN A 36 -4.10 15.18 8.42
N TYR A 37 -2.86 14.91 8.02
CA TYR A 37 -2.15 13.69 8.40
C TYR A 37 -1.97 13.56 9.92
N ALA A 38 -1.67 14.66 10.61
CA ALA A 38 -1.54 14.63 12.06
C ALA A 38 -2.86 14.28 12.75
N ASN A 39 -3.98 14.84 12.29
CA ASN A 39 -5.31 14.59 12.83
C ASN A 39 -5.75 13.14 12.58
N GLU A 40 -5.61 12.64 11.36
CA GLU A 40 -5.92 11.25 11.00
C GLU A 40 -5.10 10.26 11.84
N LEU A 41 -3.80 10.53 12.02
CA LEU A 41 -2.96 9.70 12.89
C LEU A 41 -3.36 9.76 14.36
N MET A 42 -3.80 10.92 14.83
CA MET A 42 -4.28 11.09 16.20
C MET A 42 -5.56 10.31 16.44
N GLU A 43 -6.51 10.37 15.50
CA GLU A 43 -7.74 9.60 15.53
C GLU A 43 -7.46 8.10 15.50
N LEU A 44 -6.63 7.64 14.55
CA LEU A 44 -6.22 6.23 14.48
C LEU A 44 -5.58 5.75 15.79
N LEU A 45 -4.65 6.54 16.36
CA LEU A 45 -3.99 6.19 17.61
C LEU A 45 -4.95 6.18 18.79
N HIS A 46 -5.85 7.16 18.87
CA HIS A 46 -6.87 7.20 19.92
C HIS A 46 -7.76 5.97 19.84
N ASN A 47 -8.24 5.64 18.63
CA ASN A 47 -9.12 4.52 18.40
C ASN A 47 -8.46 3.19 18.75
N LEU A 48 -7.22 2.98 18.33
CA LEU A 48 -6.46 1.76 18.61
C LEU A 48 -6.10 1.56 20.09
N ILE A 49 -5.98 2.63 20.87
CA ILE A 49 -5.48 2.58 22.25
C ILE A 49 -6.63 2.68 23.27
N HIS A 50 -7.67 3.45 22.96
CA HIS A 50 -8.65 3.89 23.94
C HIS A 50 -10.11 3.58 23.57
N ASP A 51 -10.49 3.71 22.30
CA ASP A 51 -11.91 3.64 21.92
C ASP A 51 -12.34 2.22 21.50
N TRP A 52 -11.60 1.59 20.59
CA TRP A 52 -12.02 0.31 20.04
C TRP A 52 -11.85 -0.84 21.04
N PRO A 53 -12.78 -1.81 21.04
CA PRO A 53 -12.62 -3.05 21.79
C PRO A 53 -11.26 -3.70 21.47
N PRO A 54 -10.57 -4.30 22.47
CA PRO A 54 -9.23 -4.85 22.27
C PRO A 54 -9.12 -5.84 21.11
N GLU A 55 -10.14 -6.69 20.94
CA GLU A 55 -10.25 -7.67 19.86
C GLU A 55 -10.32 -7.00 18.48
N THR A 56 -11.15 -5.96 18.35
CA THR A 56 -11.26 -5.16 17.13
C THR A 56 -9.94 -4.46 16.81
N ALA A 57 -9.31 -3.86 17.83
CA ALA A 57 -8.04 -3.18 17.65
C ALA A 57 -6.92 -4.15 17.24
N GLU A 58 -6.90 -5.37 17.78
CA GLU A 58 -5.97 -6.44 17.40
C GLU A 58 -6.16 -6.85 15.94
N VAL A 59 -7.40 -7.11 15.51
CA VAL A 59 -7.72 -7.46 14.12
C VAL A 59 -7.29 -6.35 13.17
N LEU A 60 -7.59 -5.10 13.48
CA LEU A 60 -7.21 -3.96 12.64
C LEU A 60 -5.69 -3.76 12.58
N ARG A 61 -4.97 -3.95 13.70
CA ARG A 61 -3.50 -3.93 13.70
C ARG A 61 -2.91 -5.07 12.88
N ALA A 62 -3.48 -6.27 12.96
CA ALA A 62 -3.06 -7.40 12.14
C ALA A 62 -3.32 -7.15 10.64
N GLY A 63 -4.44 -6.50 10.33
CA GLY A 63 -4.84 -6.13 8.97
C GLY A 63 -4.01 -5.01 8.32
N MET A 64 -3.14 -4.31 9.06
CA MET A 64 -2.27 -3.27 8.49
C MET A 64 -1.27 -3.80 7.45
N PHE A 65 -0.90 -5.08 7.55
CA PHE A 65 0.05 -5.70 6.64
C PHE A 65 -0.47 -7.00 6.06
N MET A 66 0.01 -7.30 4.87
CA MET A 66 -0.23 -8.56 4.19
C MET A 66 1.09 -9.20 3.73
N ASN A 67 1.18 -10.51 3.89
CA ASN A 67 2.33 -11.28 3.43
C ASN A 67 2.06 -11.87 2.04
N THR A 68 2.68 -11.30 1.01
CA THR A 68 2.44 -11.71 -0.38
C THR A 68 3.13 -13.00 -0.79
N GLN A 69 4.16 -13.44 -0.05
CA GLN A 69 4.99 -14.59 -0.43
C GLN A 69 5.06 -15.68 0.66
N GLY A 70 4.38 -15.49 1.78
CA GLY A 70 4.46 -16.40 2.94
C GLY A 70 5.83 -16.41 3.64
N LYS A 71 6.75 -15.48 3.32
CA LYS A 71 8.08 -15.40 3.95
C LYS A 71 8.10 -14.35 5.05
N ARG A 72 8.99 -14.50 6.03
CA ARG A 72 9.02 -13.64 7.23
C ARG A 72 9.28 -12.15 6.95
N THR A 73 9.94 -11.80 5.84
CA THR A 73 10.39 -10.43 5.52
C THR A 73 9.70 -9.83 4.29
N THR A 74 8.60 -10.45 3.85
CA THR A 74 7.89 -10.09 2.62
C THR A 74 6.54 -9.45 2.89
N PHE A 75 6.35 -8.91 4.10
CA PHE A 75 5.15 -8.14 4.39
C PHE A 75 5.17 -6.82 3.62
N LYS A 76 3.98 -6.45 3.17
CA LYS A 76 3.65 -5.18 2.52
C LYS A 76 2.51 -4.54 3.29
N ASP A 77 2.45 -3.22 3.23
CA ASP A 77 1.30 -2.44 3.65
C ASP A 77 0.05 -2.85 2.87
N THR A 78 -1.05 -3.06 3.60
CA THR A 78 -2.32 -3.45 3.01
C THR A 78 -2.89 -2.33 2.13
N ASP A 79 -2.57 -1.07 2.43
CA ASP A 79 -2.97 0.08 1.62
C ASP A 79 -2.48 -0.04 0.18
N PHE A 80 -1.23 -0.49 -0.03
CA PHE A 80 -0.70 -0.77 -1.37
C PHE A 80 -1.55 -1.77 -2.16
N ARG A 81 -2.15 -2.77 -1.50
CA ARG A 81 -3.05 -3.72 -2.15
C ARG A 81 -4.39 -3.09 -2.49
N VAL A 82 -4.91 -2.24 -1.61
CA VAL A 82 -6.13 -1.47 -1.86
C VAL A 82 -5.90 -0.51 -3.04
N GLU A 83 -4.73 0.12 -3.13
CA GLU A 83 -4.35 0.98 -4.25
C GLU A 83 -4.33 0.19 -5.57
N GLN A 84 -3.70 -0.98 -5.58
CA GLN A 84 -3.68 -1.84 -6.76
C GLN A 84 -5.09 -2.28 -7.16
N PHE A 85 -5.94 -2.62 -6.19
CA PHE A 85 -7.34 -2.99 -6.47
C PHE A 85 -8.13 -1.82 -7.04
N ASN A 86 -7.97 -0.62 -6.48
CA ASN A 86 -8.57 0.62 -6.99
C ASN A 86 -8.11 0.92 -8.42
N LYS A 87 -6.84 0.67 -8.75
CA LYS A 87 -6.31 0.82 -10.11
C LYS A 87 -7.02 -0.11 -11.09
N VAL A 88 -7.25 -1.38 -10.72
CA VAL A 88 -7.99 -2.34 -11.55
C VAL A 88 -9.44 -1.90 -11.76
N ILE A 89 -10.12 -1.46 -10.70
CA ILE A 89 -11.50 -0.93 -10.80
C ILE A 89 -11.55 0.27 -11.75
N LYS A 90 -10.65 1.24 -11.57
CA LYS A 90 -10.58 2.43 -12.43
C LYS A 90 -10.32 2.07 -13.89
N GLY A 91 -9.48 1.06 -14.17
CA GLY A 91 -9.23 0.56 -15.52
C GLY A 91 -10.49 0.04 -16.21
N HIS A 92 -11.39 -0.63 -15.48
CA HIS A 92 -12.64 -1.15 -16.03
C HIS A 92 -13.77 -0.10 -16.07
N CYS A 93 -13.73 0.89 -15.17
CA CYS A 93 -14.80 1.89 -15.05
C CYS A 93 -14.51 3.22 -15.77
N HIS A 94 -13.33 3.39 -16.38
CA HIS A 94 -12.90 4.54 -17.17
C HIS A 94 -12.95 5.92 -16.47
N SER A 95 -13.23 5.97 -15.15
CA SER A 95 -13.36 7.21 -14.38
C SER A 95 -13.20 6.99 -12.88
N VAL A 96 -12.93 8.06 -12.14
CA VAL A 96 -12.93 8.13 -10.67
C VAL A 96 -14.31 8.37 -10.08
N ASN A 97 -15.24 8.94 -10.85
CA ASN A 97 -16.61 9.28 -10.42
C ASN A 97 -17.61 8.31 -11.03
N VAL A 98 -17.46 7.04 -10.68
CA VAL A 98 -18.27 5.96 -11.23
C VAL A 98 -19.63 5.92 -10.53
N ARG A 99 -20.70 5.75 -11.31
CA ARG A 99 -22.05 5.58 -10.75
C ARG A 99 -22.09 4.27 -9.93
N PRO A 100 -22.70 4.25 -8.74
CA PRO A 100 -22.76 3.04 -7.90
C PRO A 100 -23.23 1.78 -8.64
N GLY A 101 -24.25 1.91 -9.50
CA GLY A 101 -24.77 0.77 -10.27
C GLY A 101 -23.83 0.20 -11.33
N LEU A 102 -22.76 0.91 -11.71
CA LEU A 102 -21.70 0.34 -12.54
C LEU A 102 -20.69 -0.43 -11.68
N LEU A 103 -20.36 0.07 -10.49
CA LEU A 103 -19.51 -0.64 -9.54
C LEU A 103 -20.14 -1.96 -9.13
N GLU A 104 -21.44 -1.98 -8.78
CA GLU A 104 -22.16 -3.22 -8.44
C GLU A 104 -22.11 -4.30 -9.53
N LYS A 105 -22.00 -3.91 -10.80
CA LYS A 105 -21.89 -4.85 -11.91
C LYS A 105 -20.47 -5.36 -12.11
N ILE A 106 -19.47 -4.48 -11.96
CA ILE A 106 -18.07 -4.79 -12.29
C ILE A 106 -17.34 -5.45 -11.12
N THR A 107 -17.51 -4.95 -9.89
CA THR A 107 -16.71 -5.38 -8.74
C THR A 107 -16.89 -6.86 -8.38
N PRO A 108 -18.07 -7.50 -8.47
CA PRO A 108 -18.20 -8.93 -8.18
C PRO A 108 -17.51 -9.81 -9.21
N ALA A 109 -17.46 -9.37 -10.48
CA ALA A 109 -16.89 -10.12 -11.57
C ALA A 109 -15.37 -9.92 -11.72
N ILE A 110 -14.82 -8.84 -11.14
CA ILE A 110 -13.44 -8.39 -11.42
C ILE A 110 -12.40 -9.46 -11.10
N GLY A 111 -12.58 -10.22 -10.00
CA GLY A 111 -11.67 -11.29 -9.62
C GLY A 111 -11.68 -12.45 -10.63
N HIS A 112 -12.88 -12.89 -11.04
CA HIS A 112 -13.04 -13.98 -12.00
C HIS A 112 -12.55 -13.59 -13.41
N VAL A 113 -12.84 -12.36 -13.84
CA VAL A 113 -12.38 -11.85 -15.15
C VAL A 113 -10.87 -11.69 -15.17
N GLN A 114 -10.28 -11.21 -14.08
CA GLN A 114 -8.83 -11.10 -13.96
C GLN A 114 -8.16 -12.47 -14.01
N GLU A 115 -8.65 -13.44 -13.23
CA GLU A 115 -8.12 -14.81 -13.24
C GLU A 115 -8.23 -15.47 -14.63
N LEU A 116 -9.36 -15.29 -15.33
CA LEU A 116 -9.55 -15.82 -16.67
C LEU A 116 -8.60 -15.18 -17.68
N THR A 117 -8.42 -13.86 -17.60
CA THR A 117 -7.55 -13.10 -18.50
C THR A 117 -6.08 -13.46 -18.28
N GLU A 118 -5.66 -13.60 -17.02
CA GLU A 118 -4.32 -14.07 -16.66
C GLU A 118 -4.06 -15.48 -17.22
N LYS A 119 -4.99 -16.42 -17.05
CA LYS A 119 -4.87 -17.77 -17.66
C LYS A 119 -4.78 -17.73 -19.18
N MET A 120 -5.64 -16.95 -19.84
CA MET A 120 -5.61 -16.82 -21.29
C MET A 120 -4.28 -16.24 -21.78
N PHE A 121 -3.74 -15.22 -21.11
CA PHE A 121 -2.47 -14.62 -21.49
C PHE A 121 -1.28 -15.54 -21.25
N GLU A 122 -1.32 -16.37 -20.21
CA GLU A 122 -0.34 -17.43 -19.96
C GLU A 122 -0.40 -18.49 -21.07
N GLU A 123 -1.59 -19.00 -21.40
CA GLU A 123 -1.78 -20.00 -22.46
C GLU A 123 -1.40 -19.49 -23.84
N LEU A 124 -1.61 -18.20 -24.12
CA LEU A 124 -1.26 -17.56 -25.38
C LEU A 124 0.22 -17.11 -25.44
N GLY A 125 1.00 -17.29 -24.37
CA GLY A 125 2.40 -16.88 -24.31
C GLY A 125 2.61 -15.35 -24.32
N VAL A 126 1.57 -14.56 -24.04
CA VAL A 126 1.64 -13.09 -24.06
C VAL A 126 2.56 -12.57 -22.95
N PHE A 127 2.69 -13.30 -21.84
CA PHE A 127 3.57 -12.94 -20.72
C PHE A 127 5.05 -13.25 -20.94
N ASP A 128 5.42 -14.00 -21.99
CA ASP A 128 6.82 -14.28 -22.31
C ASP A 128 7.52 -13.07 -22.97
N GLU A 129 6.73 -12.11 -23.49
CA GLU A 129 7.25 -10.87 -24.04
C GLU A 129 7.36 -9.78 -22.94
N ASP A 130 8.58 -9.60 -22.45
CA ASP A 130 9.08 -8.32 -21.90
C ASP A 130 8.57 -7.81 -20.53
N GLN A 131 8.30 -8.69 -19.56
CA GLN A 131 8.03 -8.28 -18.16
C GLN A 131 9.26 -8.03 -17.28
N ARG A 132 10.46 -7.84 -17.85
CA ARG A 132 11.61 -7.42 -17.06
C ARG A 132 11.50 -5.93 -16.78
N HIS A 133 11.00 -5.56 -15.61
CA HIS A 133 11.25 -4.23 -15.07
C HIS A 133 12.76 -3.98 -15.07
N HIS A 134 13.20 -3.08 -15.94
CA HIS A 134 14.61 -2.72 -16.06
C HIS A 134 15.06 -2.21 -14.69
N ASP A 135 16.09 -2.84 -14.11
CA ASP A 135 16.58 -2.47 -12.79
C ASP A 135 17.11 -1.02 -12.85
N VAL A 136 16.38 -0.08 -12.27
CA VAL A 136 16.70 1.35 -12.34
C VAL A 136 17.80 1.62 -11.32
N SER A 137 19.01 1.90 -11.83
CA SER A 137 20.16 2.17 -10.97
C SER A 137 20.11 3.59 -10.44
N GLN A 138 19.72 3.73 -9.17
CA GLN A 138 19.71 4.99 -8.44
C GLN A 138 21.05 5.75 -8.52
N ARG A 139 22.17 5.03 -8.70
CA ARG A 139 23.50 5.64 -8.87
C ARG A 139 23.63 6.40 -10.18
N LYS A 140 23.02 5.92 -11.26
CA LYS A 140 22.99 6.62 -12.55
C LYS A 140 22.18 7.90 -12.44
N ASP A 141 21.04 7.85 -11.75
CA ASP A 141 20.18 9.02 -11.57
C ASP A 141 20.88 10.11 -10.75
N VAL A 142 21.62 9.74 -9.70
CA VAL A 142 22.43 10.70 -8.91
C VAL A 142 23.52 11.36 -9.75
N VAL A 143 24.23 10.60 -10.59
CA VAL A 143 25.25 11.16 -11.50
C VAL A 143 24.60 12.15 -12.48
N LEU A 144 23.46 11.78 -13.06
CA LEU A 144 22.74 12.61 -14.02
C LEU A 144 22.28 13.94 -13.40
N LEU A 145 21.80 13.91 -12.16
CA LEU A 145 21.42 15.09 -11.40
C LEU A 145 22.62 15.99 -11.12
N LEU A 146 23.76 15.43 -10.73
CA LEU A 146 24.99 16.20 -10.48
C LEU A 146 25.51 16.88 -11.76
N GLU A 147 25.36 16.24 -12.92
CA GLU A 147 25.82 16.79 -14.21
C GLU A 147 24.95 17.94 -14.76
N HIS A 148 23.68 18.02 -14.35
CA HIS A 148 22.70 18.96 -14.95
C HIS A 148 22.14 20.01 -13.99
N LEU A 149 22.33 19.85 -12.67
CA LEU A 149 21.77 20.76 -11.65
C LEU A 149 22.82 21.42 -10.76
N ILE A 150 24.10 21.08 -10.90
CA ILE A 150 25.24 21.77 -10.26
C ILE A 150 26.15 22.30 -11.36
#